data_AF-A0AAU1X5H3-F1
#
_entry.id   AF-A0AAU1X5H3-F1
#
_cell.length_a   1.000
_cell.length_b   1.000
_cell.length_c   1.000
_cell.angle_alpha   90.00
_cell.angle_beta   90.00
_cell.angle_gamma   90.00
#
_symmetry.space_group_name_H-M   'P 1'
#
loop_
_entity.id
_entity.type
_entity.pdbx_description
1 polymer ?
#
loop_
_entity_poly.entity_id
_entity_poly.type
_entity_poly.pdbx_seq_one_letter_code
_entity_poly.pdbx_strand_id
1 'polypeptide(L)'
;MSGEPLLGPQETVRIREGVAAAVLGAREDLAASLEHDADGYLRLVDASRVGAEEASRLLREAVQGARAAGHSWDTVGRILGVSRQAAQQRFAVKVTDAVNSEREAGKAGVAERRILSPLSAFNEMAALAEAGREGWHLVGYGALFHEVEASDRPWEHCRVTLASGGRHRRMEEEGWVPVGAGWFPWRYYKRPLDLAQEH
;
A
#
# COMPACT_ATOMS: atom_id res chain seq x y z
N MET A 1 20.83 13.07 21.84
CA MET A 1 19.41 13.41 21.94
C MET A 1 18.63 12.11 21.99
N SER A 2 18.02 11.83 23.13
CA SER A 2 17.40 10.54 23.45
C SER A 2 16.25 10.22 22.48
N GLY A 3 16.24 8.99 21.96
CA GLY A 3 15.24 8.49 21.04
C GLY A 3 13.94 8.20 21.76
N GLU A 4 13.14 9.24 22.00
CA GLU A 4 11.76 9.04 22.46
C GLU A 4 10.99 8.23 21.41
N PRO A 5 10.13 7.29 21.85
CA PRO A 5 9.25 6.55 20.95
C PRO A 5 8.37 7.55 20.19
N LEU A 6 8.25 7.37 18.87
CA LEU A 6 7.39 8.20 18.03
C LEU A 6 5.89 7.99 18.33
N LEU A 7 5.55 6.96 19.10
CA LEU A 7 4.21 6.64 19.57
C LEU A 7 4.16 6.66 21.09
N GLY A 8 3.15 7.32 21.65
CA GLY A 8 2.86 7.29 23.07
C GLY A 8 2.30 5.94 23.56
N PRO A 9 2.22 5.74 24.89
CA PRO A 9 1.69 4.51 25.47
C PRO A 9 0.26 4.18 25.03
N GLN A 10 -0.62 5.19 24.95
CA GLN A 10 -2.01 4.99 24.54
C GLN A 10 -2.13 4.55 23.06
N GLU A 11 -1.30 5.11 22.18
CA GLU A 11 -1.30 4.73 20.76
C GLU A 11 -0.81 3.30 20.58
N THR A 12 0.19 2.89 21.36
CA THR A 12 0.67 1.51 21.40
C THR A 12 -0.43 0.54 21.85
N VAL A 13 -1.21 0.91 22.87
CA VAL A 13 -2.36 0.10 23.33
C VAL A 13 -3.41 -0.01 22.24
N ARG A 14 -3.80 1.09 21.60
CA ARG A 14 -4.79 1.06 20.50
C ARG A 14 -4.36 0.15 19.35
N ILE A 15 -3.08 0.17 18.98
CA ILE A 15 -2.56 -0.73 17.94
C ILE A 15 -2.67 -2.19 18.38
N ARG A 16 -2.29 -2.51 19.62
CA ARG A 16 -2.38 -3.88 20.15
C ARG A 16 -3.82 -4.39 20.18
N GLU A 17 -4.74 -3.58 20.66
CA GLU A 17 -6.17 -3.90 20.69
C GLU A 17 -6.75 -4.07 19.29
N GLY A 18 -6.39 -3.18 18.35
CA GLY A 18 -6.84 -3.28 16.96
C GLY A 18 -6.35 -4.56 16.26
N VAL A 19 -5.09 -4.96 16.49
CA VAL A 19 -4.55 -6.22 15.96
C VAL A 19 -5.26 -7.42 16.57
N ALA A 20 -5.46 -7.43 17.89
CA ALA A 20 -6.17 -8.51 18.57
C ALA A 20 -7.62 -8.64 18.09
N ALA A 21 -8.32 -7.51 17.93
CA ALA A 21 -9.67 -7.46 17.40
C ALA A 21 -9.73 -7.98 15.96
N ALA A 22 -8.77 -7.62 15.10
CA ALA A 22 -8.71 -8.12 13.72
C ALA A 22 -8.48 -9.64 13.67
N VAL A 23 -7.60 -10.19 14.53
CA VAL A 23 -7.34 -11.63 14.62
C VAL A 23 -8.58 -12.38 15.12
N LEU A 24 -9.18 -11.93 16.22
CA LEU A 24 -10.37 -12.58 16.80
C LEU A 24 -11.61 -12.44 15.92
N GLY A 25 -11.72 -11.34 15.16
CA GLY A 25 -12.79 -11.09 14.21
C GLY A 25 -12.64 -11.79 12.86
N ALA A 26 -11.58 -12.59 12.65
CA ALA A 26 -11.38 -13.31 11.39
C ALA A 26 -12.48 -14.35 11.12
N ARG A 27 -13.16 -14.84 12.17
CA ARG A 27 -14.40 -15.62 12.07
C ARG A 27 -15.35 -15.20 13.18
N GLU A 28 -16.64 -15.18 12.87
CA GLU A 28 -17.70 -14.79 13.80
C GLU A 28 -17.71 -15.62 15.09
N ASP A 29 -17.36 -16.92 14.99
CA ASP A 29 -17.39 -17.87 16.09
C ASP A 29 -16.05 -18.05 16.81
N LEU A 30 -14.95 -17.43 16.34
CA LEU A 30 -13.61 -17.78 16.79
C LEU A 30 -13.44 -17.53 18.28
N ALA A 31 -13.78 -16.34 18.77
CA ALA A 31 -13.63 -15.99 20.18
C ALA A 31 -14.46 -16.92 21.10
N ALA A 32 -15.72 -17.18 20.74
CA ALA A 32 -16.60 -18.06 21.51
C ALA A 32 -16.09 -19.52 21.51
N SER A 33 -15.50 -19.98 20.41
CA SER A 33 -14.99 -21.36 20.31
C SER A 33 -13.83 -21.66 21.26
N LEU A 34 -13.05 -20.65 21.67
CA LEU A 34 -11.88 -20.84 22.55
C LEU A 34 -12.24 -21.38 23.94
N GLU A 35 -13.47 -21.15 24.39
CA GLU A 35 -13.95 -21.60 25.69
C GLU A 35 -14.39 -23.07 25.69
N HIS A 36 -14.67 -23.66 24.52
CA HIS A 36 -15.42 -24.92 24.40
C HIS A 36 -14.85 -25.90 23.36
N ASP A 37 -13.92 -25.46 22.50
CA ASP A 37 -13.36 -26.24 21.39
C ASP A 37 -11.83 -26.11 21.35
N ALA A 38 -11.12 -27.23 21.54
CA ALA A 38 -9.66 -27.27 21.45
C ALA A 38 -9.15 -26.89 20.05
N ASP A 39 -9.90 -27.22 19.00
CA ASP A 39 -9.56 -26.83 17.62
C ASP A 39 -9.74 -25.32 17.40
N GLY A 40 -10.48 -24.62 18.26
CA GLY A 40 -10.56 -23.17 18.30
C GLY A 40 -9.18 -22.52 18.45
N TYR A 41 -8.27 -23.13 19.22
CA TYR A 41 -6.89 -22.63 19.36
C TYR A 41 -6.07 -22.84 18.09
N LEU A 42 -6.29 -23.92 17.33
CA LEU A 42 -5.63 -24.12 16.04
C LEU A 42 -6.08 -23.05 15.03
N ARG A 43 -7.37 -22.71 15.02
CA ARG A 43 -7.90 -21.61 14.20
C ARG A 43 -7.34 -20.25 14.62
N LEU A 44 -7.17 -20.02 15.93
CA LEU A 44 -6.54 -18.79 16.44
C LEU A 44 -5.08 -18.68 15.99
N VAL A 45 -4.33 -19.79 15.98
CA VAL A 45 -2.95 -19.82 15.47
C VAL A 45 -2.92 -19.46 13.98
N ASP A 46 -3.82 -20.02 13.17
CA ASP A 46 -3.87 -19.70 11.74
C ASP A 46 -4.27 -18.24 11.47
N ALA A 47 -5.28 -17.72 12.18
CA ALA A 47 -5.67 -16.30 12.09
C ALA A 47 -4.53 -15.37 12.52
N SER A 48 -3.80 -15.74 13.58
CA SER A 48 -2.64 -14.99 14.06
C SER A 48 -1.47 -15.03 13.07
N ARG A 49 -1.25 -16.16 12.40
CA ARG A 49 -0.25 -16.30 11.33
C ARG A 49 -0.55 -15.32 10.19
N VAL A 50 -1.79 -15.27 9.71
CA VAL A 50 -2.22 -14.30 8.68
C VAL A 50 -2.01 -12.86 9.15
N GLY A 51 -2.41 -12.54 10.39
CA GLY A 51 -2.18 -11.22 10.98
C GLY A 51 -0.70 -10.83 11.06
N ALA A 52 0.18 -11.78 11.41
CA ALA A 52 1.62 -11.55 11.47
C ALA A 52 2.25 -11.37 10.08
N GLU A 53 1.82 -12.14 9.09
CA GLU A 53 2.23 -11.99 7.68
C GLU A 53 1.85 -10.61 7.16
N GLU A 54 0.61 -10.19 7.41
CA GLU A 54 0.11 -8.89 7.01
C GLU A 54 0.85 -7.75 7.72
N ALA A 55 0.99 -7.78 9.05
CA ALA A 55 1.77 -6.79 9.80
C ALA A 55 3.23 -6.71 9.32
N SER A 56 3.83 -7.85 8.97
CA SER A 56 5.18 -7.90 8.40
C SER A 56 5.25 -7.32 7.00
N ARG A 57 4.22 -7.54 6.17
CA ARG A 57 4.05 -6.86 4.89
C ARG A 57 4.00 -5.35 5.12
N LEU A 58 3.04 -4.86 5.91
CA LEU A 58 2.85 -3.44 6.23
C LEU A 58 4.14 -2.76 6.71
N LEU A 59 4.90 -3.43 7.58
CA LEU A 59 6.18 -2.92 8.07
C LEU A 59 7.21 -2.73 6.95
N ARG A 60 7.32 -3.70 6.02
CA ARG A 60 8.19 -3.56 4.85
C ARG A 60 7.77 -2.37 4.00
N GLU A 61 6.47 -2.18 3.77
CA GLU A 61 5.94 -1.07 2.97
C GLU A 61 6.27 0.28 3.61
N ALA A 62 6.05 0.41 4.92
CA ALA A 62 6.39 1.61 5.68
C ALA A 62 7.90 1.91 5.63
N VAL A 63 8.76 0.89 5.73
CA VAL A 63 10.20 1.05 5.61
C VAL A 63 10.60 1.50 4.20
N GLN A 64 10.04 0.91 3.14
CA GLN A 64 10.30 1.39 1.77
C GLN A 64 9.83 2.83 1.59
N GLY A 65 8.64 3.18 2.09
CA GLY A 65 8.12 4.54 2.06
C GLY A 65 9.06 5.53 2.75
N ALA A 66 9.57 5.18 3.94
CA ALA A 66 10.54 6.00 4.66
C ALA A 66 11.87 6.15 3.89
N ARG A 67 12.35 5.08 3.25
CA ARG A 67 13.56 5.10 2.41
C ARG A 67 13.38 5.98 1.18
N ALA A 68 12.23 5.87 0.53
CA ALA A 68 11.87 6.68 -0.62
C ALA A 68 11.65 8.16 -0.24
N ALA A 69 11.35 8.44 1.04
CA ALA A 69 11.35 9.78 1.65
C ALA A 69 12.74 10.36 1.94
N GLY A 70 13.81 9.62 1.64
CA GLY A 70 15.18 10.06 1.93
C GLY A 70 15.64 9.76 3.36
N HIS A 71 14.84 9.13 4.22
CA HIS A 71 15.31 8.75 5.56
C HIS A 71 16.41 7.70 5.47
N SER A 72 17.47 7.88 6.25
CA SER A 72 18.62 6.98 6.24
C SER A 72 18.31 5.61 6.86
N TRP A 73 19.07 4.58 6.47
CA TRP A 73 19.00 3.26 7.11
C TRP A 73 19.34 3.29 8.60
N ASP A 74 20.14 4.25 9.05
CA ASP A 74 20.44 4.46 10.46
C ASP A 74 19.19 4.93 11.22
N THR A 75 18.50 5.92 10.68
CA THR A 75 17.23 6.45 11.21
C THR A 75 16.17 5.35 11.30
N VAL A 76 16.02 4.54 10.25
CA VAL A 76 15.08 3.42 10.21
C VAL A 76 15.46 2.34 11.24
N GLY A 77 16.73 1.95 11.30
CA GLY A 77 17.22 0.95 12.27
C GLY A 77 16.92 1.36 13.71
N ARG A 78 17.18 2.64 14.05
CA ARG A 78 16.89 3.19 15.37
C ARG A 78 15.41 3.10 15.74
N ILE A 79 14.49 3.41 14.81
CA ILE A 79 13.03 3.30 15.04
C ILE A 79 12.62 1.82 15.23
N LEU A 80 13.21 0.91 14.45
CA LEU A 80 12.94 -0.52 14.52
C LEU A 80 13.61 -1.22 15.72
N GLY A 81 14.46 -0.53 16.48
CA GLY A 81 15.23 -1.11 17.58
C GLY A 81 16.31 -2.09 17.11
N VAL A 82 16.81 -1.95 15.88
CA VAL A 82 17.86 -2.81 15.30
C VAL A 82 19.03 -1.99 14.75
N SER A 83 20.16 -2.63 14.48
CA SER A 83 21.29 -1.95 13.86
C SER A 83 20.98 -1.54 12.42
N ARG A 84 21.70 -0.52 11.90
CA ARG A 84 21.64 -0.10 10.49
C ARG A 84 21.82 -1.29 9.53
N GLN A 85 22.80 -2.15 9.81
CA GLN A 85 23.10 -3.32 8.98
C GLN A 85 21.97 -4.36 9.03
N ALA A 86 21.40 -4.62 10.21
CA ALA A 86 20.25 -5.51 10.36
C ALA A 86 19.01 -4.99 9.61
N ALA A 87 18.77 -3.66 9.65
CA ALA A 87 17.71 -3.03 8.87
C ALA A 87 17.95 -3.17 7.36
N GLN A 88 19.18 -2.90 6.88
CA GLN A 88 19.53 -3.06 5.46
C GLN A 88 19.35 -4.51 5.00
N GLN A 89 19.86 -5.48 5.75
CA GLN A 89 19.76 -6.89 5.38
C GLN A 89 18.30 -7.36 5.28
N ARG A 90 17.44 -6.88 6.18
CA ARG A 90 16.03 -7.30 6.25
C ARG A 90 15.13 -6.58 5.25
N PHE A 91 15.44 -5.32 4.91
CA PHE A 91 14.51 -4.45 4.18
C PHE A 91 15.08 -3.83 2.90
N ALA A 92 16.35 -4.01 2.53
CA ALA A 92 16.81 -3.53 1.24
C ALA A 92 16.15 -4.33 0.10
N VAL A 93 15.51 -3.64 -0.85
CA VAL A 93 15.02 -4.28 -2.09
C VAL A 93 16.22 -4.67 -2.93
N LYS A 94 16.34 -5.96 -3.28
CA LYS A 94 17.28 -6.38 -4.32
C LYS A 94 16.71 -5.89 -5.65
N VAL A 95 17.40 -4.94 -6.28
CA VAL A 95 16.97 -4.26 -7.53
C VAL A 95 16.96 -5.21 -8.76
N THR A 96 17.16 -6.51 -8.58
CA THR A 96 17.49 -7.43 -9.67
C THR A 96 16.32 -7.91 -10.53
N ASP A 97 15.06 -7.67 -10.18
CA ASP A 97 13.92 -8.26 -10.92
C ASP A 97 13.01 -7.25 -11.65
N ALA A 98 13.16 -5.94 -11.43
CA ALA A 98 12.29 -4.93 -12.04
C ALA A 98 12.70 -4.56 -13.49
N VAL A 99 13.93 -4.87 -13.91
CA VAL A 99 14.51 -4.40 -15.18
C VAL A 99 14.40 -5.43 -16.31
N ASN A 100 13.95 -6.66 -16.03
CA ASN A 100 13.91 -7.75 -17.02
C ASN A 100 12.55 -7.96 -17.70
N SER A 101 11.48 -7.27 -17.28
CA SER A 101 10.15 -7.40 -17.90
C SER A 101 9.88 -6.40 -19.04
N GLU A 102 10.88 -5.60 -19.44
CA GLU A 102 10.75 -4.53 -20.45
C GLU A 102 10.81 -5.01 -21.91
N ARG A 103 10.96 -6.31 -22.20
CA ARG A 103 11.31 -6.78 -23.56
C ARG A 103 10.31 -7.66 -24.32
N GLU A 104 9.11 -7.90 -23.80
CA GLU A 104 8.14 -8.80 -24.46
C GLU A 104 6.70 -8.27 -24.34
N ALA A 105 6.30 -7.30 -25.17
CA ALA A 105 4.88 -7.01 -25.42
C ALA A 105 4.67 -6.30 -26.76
N GLY A 106 5.07 -6.96 -27.84
CA GLY A 106 4.63 -6.61 -29.19
C GLY A 106 3.35 -7.36 -29.58
N LYS A 107 2.28 -6.59 -29.85
CA LYS A 107 1.10 -6.90 -30.69
C LYS A 107 0.03 -7.87 -30.14
N ALA A 108 -1.12 -7.31 -29.75
CA ALA A 108 -2.43 -7.52 -30.40
C ALA A 108 -3.57 -6.93 -29.54
N GLY A 109 -4.24 -5.86 -29.98
CA GLY A 109 -5.59 -5.45 -29.53
C GLY A 109 -5.86 -5.16 -28.04
N VAL A 110 -4.89 -5.36 -27.15
CA VAL A 110 -4.95 -5.02 -25.72
C VAL A 110 -4.54 -3.55 -25.59
N ALA A 111 -5.31 -2.76 -24.84
CA ALA A 111 -4.98 -1.38 -24.54
C ALA A 111 -3.51 -1.27 -24.08
N GLU A 112 -2.77 -0.32 -24.66
CA GLU A 112 -1.33 -0.19 -24.45
C GLU A 112 -1.03 0.02 -22.96
N ARG A 113 -0.12 -0.78 -22.39
CA ARG A 113 0.27 -0.67 -20.98
C ARG A 113 1.73 -0.29 -20.83
N ARG A 114 2.03 0.53 -19.83
CA ARG A 114 3.41 0.84 -19.43
C ARG A 114 3.57 0.88 -17.92
N ILE A 115 4.81 0.67 -17.47
CA ILE A 115 5.20 0.75 -16.06
C ILE A 115 5.86 2.10 -15.80
N LEU A 116 5.33 2.84 -14.84
CA LEU A 116 5.96 4.05 -14.30
C LEU A 116 6.89 3.63 -13.16
N SER A 117 8.19 3.76 -13.38
CA SER A 117 9.24 3.51 -12.38
C SER A 117 10.49 4.34 -12.70
N PRO A 118 11.38 4.62 -11.72
CA PRO A 118 11.22 4.35 -10.29
C PRO A 118 10.33 5.39 -9.60
N LEU A 119 9.40 4.92 -8.76
CA LEU A 119 8.49 5.79 -8.01
C LEU A 119 8.74 5.75 -6.50
N SER A 120 8.39 6.86 -5.85
CA SER A 120 8.39 7.10 -4.41
C SER A 120 7.08 7.75 -4.01
N ALA A 121 6.78 7.72 -2.72
CA ALA A 121 5.64 8.42 -2.13
C ALA A 121 5.59 9.94 -2.39
N PHE A 122 6.68 10.53 -2.92
CA PHE A 122 6.83 11.96 -3.20
C PHE A 122 6.71 12.29 -4.68
N ASN A 123 7.13 11.40 -5.58
CA ASN A 123 7.10 11.65 -7.02
C ASN A 123 5.93 10.95 -7.73
N GLU A 124 5.33 9.93 -7.13
CA GLU A 124 4.33 9.09 -7.79
C GLU A 124 3.09 9.88 -8.21
N MET A 125 2.63 10.82 -7.38
CA MET A 125 1.44 11.61 -7.70
C MET A 125 1.71 12.59 -8.84
N ALA A 126 2.93 13.14 -8.94
CA ALA A 126 3.32 13.98 -10.07
C ALA A 126 3.46 13.16 -11.35
N ALA A 127 4.04 11.96 -11.26
CA ALA A 127 4.14 11.03 -12.38
C ALA A 127 2.76 10.59 -12.88
N LEU A 128 1.82 10.30 -11.96
CA LEU A 128 0.43 9.99 -12.31
C LEU A 128 -0.31 11.18 -12.90
N ALA A 129 -0.09 12.40 -12.39
CA ALA A 129 -0.71 13.60 -12.96
C ALA A 129 -0.22 13.89 -14.40
N GLU A 130 1.05 13.66 -14.71
CA GLU A 130 1.58 13.75 -16.09
C GLU A 130 0.96 12.67 -16.98
N ALA A 131 1.02 11.42 -16.53
CA ALA A 131 0.45 10.29 -17.26
C ALA A 131 -1.05 10.49 -17.52
N GLY A 132 -1.79 11.00 -16.52
CA GLY A 132 -3.21 11.33 -16.62
C GLY A 132 -3.52 12.38 -17.68
N ARG A 133 -2.69 13.42 -17.83
CA ARG A 133 -2.85 14.41 -18.92
C ARG A 133 -2.62 13.80 -20.30
N GLU A 134 -1.69 12.86 -20.39
CA GLU A 134 -1.37 12.12 -21.61
C GLU A 134 -2.40 11.00 -21.93
N GLY A 135 -3.48 10.89 -21.15
CA GLY A 135 -4.52 9.87 -21.38
C GLY A 135 -4.21 8.50 -20.77
N TRP A 136 -3.28 8.40 -19.83
CA TRP A 136 -2.97 7.14 -19.15
C TRP A 136 -3.67 7.05 -17.81
N HIS A 137 -4.34 5.93 -17.56
CA HIS A 137 -4.99 5.68 -16.27
C HIS A 137 -4.39 4.53 -15.50
N LEU A 138 -4.36 4.69 -14.18
CA LEU A 138 -3.83 3.67 -13.28
C LEU A 138 -4.68 2.39 -13.30
N VAL A 139 -4.03 1.22 -13.44
CA VAL A 139 -4.69 -0.11 -13.40
C VAL A 139 -4.10 -1.04 -12.35
N GLY A 140 -2.85 -0.82 -11.94
CA GLY A 140 -2.16 -1.58 -10.90
C GLY A 140 -1.01 -0.79 -10.29
N TYR A 141 -0.51 -1.20 -9.13
CA TYR A 141 0.65 -0.56 -8.49
C TYR A 141 1.32 -1.51 -7.51
N GLY A 142 2.60 -1.26 -7.28
CA GLY A 142 3.41 -1.87 -6.24
C GLY A 142 4.22 -0.81 -5.50
N ALA A 143 5.11 -1.25 -4.60
CA ALA A 143 5.84 -0.37 -3.69
C ALA A 143 6.59 0.79 -4.35
N LEU A 144 7.08 0.60 -5.59
CA LEU A 144 7.96 1.53 -6.30
C LEU A 144 7.60 1.69 -7.78
N PHE A 145 6.42 1.22 -8.18
CA PHE A 145 5.97 1.30 -9.56
C PHE A 145 4.45 1.41 -9.65
N HIS A 146 3.98 2.00 -10.75
CA HIS A 146 2.56 2.04 -11.10
C HIS A 146 2.39 1.48 -12.52
N GLU A 147 1.39 0.64 -12.73
CA GLU A 147 0.98 0.12 -14.03
C GLU A 147 -0.15 1.00 -14.57
N VAL A 148 0.06 1.61 -15.73
CA VAL A 148 -0.92 2.47 -16.39
C VAL A 148 -1.28 1.92 -17.76
N GLU A 149 -2.53 2.14 -18.15
CA GLU A 149 -3.11 1.71 -19.42
C GLU A 149 -3.57 2.95 -20.21
N ALA A 150 -3.34 2.97 -21.52
CA ALA A 150 -3.70 4.06 -22.41
C ALA A 150 -5.22 4.16 -22.57
N SER A 151 -5.71 5.39 -22.63
CA SER A 151 -7.12 5.76 -22.77
C SER A 151 -7.27 6.97 -23.70
N ASP A 152 -8.45 7.12 -24.27
CA ASP A 152 -8.86 8.21 -25.17
C ASP A 152 -9.11 9.55 -24.48
N ARG A 153 -9.07 9.59 -23.15
CA ARG A 153 -9.42 10.76 -22.34
C ARG A 153 -8.42 10.99 -21.21
N PRO A 154 -8.26 12.22 -20.73
CA PRO A 154 -7.42 12.50 -19.59
C PRO A 154 -8.02 11.95 -18.28
N TRP A 155 -7.15 11.70 -17.31
CA TRP A 155 -7.52 11.14 -16.00
C TRP A 155 -6.92 11.92 -14.86
N GLU A 156 -7.67 11.97 -13.76
CA GLU A 156 -7.21 12.46 -12.47
C GLU A 156 -6.92 11.27 -11.55
N HIS A 157 -5.84 11.34 -10.79
CA HIS A 157 -5.47 10.34 -9.79
C HIS A 157 -5.31 11.00 -8.43
N CYS A 158 -5.74 10.32 -7.38
CA CYS A 158 -5.43 10.74 -6.02
C CYS A 158 -5.09 9.55 -5.12
N ARG A 159 -4.35 9.85 -4.05
CA ARG A 159 -3.93 8.88 -3.03
C ARG A 159 -4.50 9.29 -1.69
N VAL A 160 -5.15 8.37 -1.00
CA VAL A 160 -5.73 8.58 0.34
C VAL A 160 -5.22 7.54 1.32
N THR A 161 -5.14 7.88 2.60
CA THR A 161 -4.79 6.89 3.64
C THR A 161 -5.94 5.92 3.88
N LEU A 162 -5.65 4.63 4.07
CA LEU A 162 -6.63 3.57 4.33
C LEU A 162 -7.45 3.81 5.62
N ALA A 163 -6.90 4.57 6.57
CA ALA A 163 -7.59 4.98 7.80
C ALA A 163 -8.67 6.07 7.59
N SER A 164 -8.89 6.52 6.36
CA SER A 164 -9.87 7.55 6.02
C SER A 164 -11.29 6.97 5.92
N GLY A 165 -11.86 6.48 7.03
CA GLY A 165 -13.27 6.07 7.10
C GLY A 165 -14.22 7.15 6.57
N GLY A 166 -15.40 6.76 6.04
CA GLY A 166 -16.43 7.65 5.45
C GLY A 166 -16.02 8.36 4.15
N ARG A 167 -14.75 8.70 3.97
CA ARG A 167 -14.19 9.38 2.80
C ARG A 167 -14.28 8.50 1.55
N HIS A 168 -14.10 7.18 1.69
CA HIS A 168 -14.21 6.24 0.57
C HIS A 168 -15.58 6.29 -0.12
N ARG A 169 -16.67 6.28 0.65
CA ARG A 169 -18.04 6.34 0.12
C ARG A 169 -18.28 7.65 -0.64
N ARG A 170 -17.87 8.78 -0.05
CA ARG A 170 -17.97 10.09 -0.70
C ARG A 170 -17.17 10.15 -2.00
N MET A 171 -15.97 9.56 -2.03
CA MET A 171 -15.15 9.54 -3.24
C MET A 171 -15.83 8.73 -4.36
N GLU A 172 -16.44 7.58 -4.04
CA GLU A 172 -17.21 6.81 -5.02
C GLU A 172 -18.43 7.59 -5.54
N GLU A 173 -19.14 8.33 -4.67
CA GLU A 173 -20.23 9.23 -5.05
C GLU A 173 -19.75 10.39 -5.98
N GLU A 174 -18.53 10.87 -5.78
CA GLU A 174 -17.87 11.91 -6.61
C GLU A 174 -17.24 11.35 -7.91
N GLY A 175 -17.47 10.07 -8.21
CA GLY A 175 -17.03 9.41 -9.45
C GLY A 175 -15.60 8.83 -9.39
N TRP A 176 -14.98 8.76 -8.22
CA TRP A 176 -13.67 8.13 -8.06
C TRP A 176 -13.76 6.62 -8.00
N VAL A 177 -12.95 5.95 -8.82
CA VAL A 177 -12.85 4.49 -8.88
C VAL A 177 -11.59 4.03 -8.14
N PRO A 178 -11.69 3.13 -7.14
CA PRO A 178 -10.51 2.57 -6.48
C PRO A 178 -9.73 1.67 -7.43
N VAL A 179 -8.40 1.73 -7.37
CA VAL A 179 -7.52 0.84 -8.14
C VAL A 179 -6.95 -0.26 -7.24
N GLY A 180 -7.06 -1.51 -7.70
CA GLY A 180 -6.51 -2.69 -7.02
C GLY A 180 -7.10 -2.96 -5.62
N ALA A 181 -6.49 -3.90 -4.90
CA ALA A 181 -6.91 -4.32 -3.56
C ALA A 181 -6.45 -3.37 -2.43
N GLY A 182 -5.63 -2.35 -2.72
CA GLY A 182 -5.04 -1.44 -1.73
C GLY A 182 -3.62 -1.85 -1.30
N TRP A 183 -2.68 -0.88 -1.25
CA TRP A 183 -1.31 -1.05 -0.72
C TRP A 183 -1.13 -0.13 0.49
N PHE A 184 -0.99 -0.69 1.68
CA PHE A 184 -1.00 0.11 2.89
C PHE A 184 0.25 1.04 2.98
N PRO A 185 0.12 2.25 3.55
CA PRO A 185 -1.08 2.82 4.15
C PRO A 185 -2.01 3.51 3.14
N TRP A 186 -1.80 3.34 1.84
CA TRP A 186 -2.41 4.14 0.79
C TRP A 186 -3.47 3.38 -0.03
N ARG A 187 -4.42 4.12 -0.57
CA ARG A 187 -5.31 3.64 -1.62
C ARG A 187 -5.33 4.67 -2.74
N TYR A 188 -5.16 4.18 -3.96
CA TYR A 188 -5.22 5.01 -5.14
C TYR A 188 -6.61 4.97 -5.75
N TYR A 189 -7.02 6.13 -6.23
CA TYR A 189 -8.26 6.36 -6.92
C TYR A 189 -7.97 7.01 -8.26
N LYS A 190 -8.82 6.72 -9.23
CA LYS A 190 -8.81 7.36 -10.55
C LYS A 190 -10.19 7.88 -10.91
N ARG A 191 -10.25 8.97 -11.66
CA ARG A 191 -11.50 9.51 -12.19
C ARG A 191 -11.24 10.05 -13.60
N PRO A 192 -12.09 9.75 -14.60
CA PRO A 192 -11.95 10.34 -15.92
C PRO A 192 -12.26 11.83 -15.82
N LEU A 193 -11.49 12.65 -16.54
CA LEU A 193 -11.84 14.05 -16.74
C LEU A 193 -12.60 14.13 -18.05
N ASP A 194 -13.86 14.55 -17.98
CA ASP A 194 -14.58 14.92 -19.19
C ASP A 194 -13.82 16.09 -19.82
N LEU A 195 -13.43 15.94 -21.09
CA LEU A 195 -12.92 17.05 -21.87
C LEU A 195 -14.00 18.13 -21.79
N ALA A 196 -13.69 19.27 -21.17
CA ALA A 196 -14.60 20.38 -21.08
C ALA A 196 -15.25 20.57 -22.45
N GLN A 197 -16.57 20.42 -22.52
CA GLN A 197 -17.32 20.90 -23.67
C GLN A 197 -17.12 22.42 -23.65
N GLU A 198 -16.11 22.90 -24.38
CA GLU A 198 -15.99 24.31 -24.74
C GLU A 198 -17.28 24.69 -25.47
N HIS A 199 -18.06 25.56 -24.85
CA HIS A 199 -19.29 26.11 -25.41
C HIS A 199 -19.34 27.62 -25.22
#